data_AF-A0A6P1NZ57-F1
#
_entry.id   AF-A0A6P1NZ57-F1
#
_cell.length_a   1.000
_cell.length_b   1.000
_cell.length_c   1.000
_cell.angle_alpha   90.00
_cell.angle_beta   90.00
_cell.angle_gamma   90.00
#
_symmetry.space_group_name_H-M   'P 1'
#
loop_
_entity.id
_entity.type
_entity.pdbx_description
1 polymer ?
#
loop_
_entity_poly.entity_id
_entity_poly.type
_entity_poly.pdbx_seq_one_letter_code
_entity_poly.pdbx_strand_id
1 'polypeptide(L)'
;MKNILLVCVLLISTLAQAQQFQGKILDPLNAPLEYVNIGVIGRDVGTVSSAKGTFTLALHDSLNAETILFSAIGYKPVQWKVSEFKQKFAGQMASIHLQEDVVALNEVVVRPRKYKTKVVGNTTDSKAMMAGFKINGLGSEVGSVLKINKPSFVEKITVNVARNQYDTLFLRINFYKMGKNGPEENLLREPIFINLAKQDVGNSLSVDLSKHNIYLDSDSFLALELVKDLGDGGLWFSAGLFNKDSYFRKASQGNWESIPVVGLGFNATISQER
;
A
#
# COMPACT_ATOMS: atom_id res chain seq x y z
N MET A 1 28.63 -15.67 -46.97
CA MET A 1 27.32 -15.79 -46.27
C MET A 1 27.41 -16.47 -44.90
N LYS A 2 28.44 -17.27 -44.58
CA LYS A 2 28.59 -17.92 -43.25
C LYS A 2 28.96 -16.99 -42.08
N ASN A 3 29.59 -15.83 -42.35
CA ASN A 3 30.02 -14.92 -41.28
C ASN A 3 28.96 -13.89 -40.85
N ILE A 4 27.85 -13.75 -41.60
CA ILE A 4 26.76 -12.83 -41.24
C ILE A 4 25.83 -13.47 -40.19
N LEU A 5 25.69 -14.80 -40.22
CA LEU A 5 24.84 -15.53 -39.27
C LEU A 5 25.42 -15.51 -37.84
N LEU A 6 26.75 -15.45 -37.69
CA LEU A 6 27.42 -15.43 -36.39
C LEU A 6 27.29 -14.07 -35.69
N VAL A 7 27.20 -12.97 -36.45
CA VAL A 7 26.99 -11.62 -35.92
C VAL A 7 25.55 -11.42 -35.44
N CYS A 8 24.57 -12.06 -36.08
CA CYS A 8 23.17 -11.99 -35.64
C CYS A 8 22.91 -12.73 -34.30
N VAL A 9 23.69 -13.75 -33.94
CA VAL A 9 23.52 -14.49 -32.67
C VAL A 9 24.11 -13.75 -31.47
N LEU A 10 25.09 -12.87 -31.68
CA LEU A 10 25.71 -12.04 -30.62
C LEU A 10 24.92 -10.77 -30.27
N LEU A 11 23.94 -10.37 -31.10
CA LEU A 11 23.10 -9.19 -30.89
C LEU A 11 21.80 -9.48 -30.11
N ILE A 12 21.50 -10.74 -29.81
CA ILE A 12 20.23 -11.15 -29.15
C ILE A 12 20.36 -11.20 -27.61
N SER A 13 21.56 -11.04 -27.04
CA SER A 13 21.79 -11.18 -25.59
C SER A 13 21.71 -9.89 -24.77
N THR A 14 21.40 -8.72 -25.35
CA THR A 14 21.07 -7.52 -24.56
C THR A 14 19.62 -7.54 -24.10
N LEU A 15 19.19 -8.62 -23.45
CA LEU A 15 18.05 -8.53 -22.56
C LEU A 15 18.52 -7.66 -21.39
N ALA A 16 17.97 -6.46 -21.29
CA ALA A 16 18.23 -5.53 -20.18
C ALA A 16 17.87 -6.21 -18.85
N GLN A 17 18.85 -6.89 -18.25
CA GLN A 17 18.67 -7.56 -16.97
C GLN A 17 18.44 -6.49 -15.90
N ALA A 18 17.37 -6.64 -15.12
CA ALA A 18 17.17 -5.78 -13.97
C ALA A 18 18.32 -6.01 -12.98
N GLN A 19 19.03 -4.96 -12.61
CA GLN A 19 20.02 -5.09 -11.56
C GLN A 19 19.29 -5.14 -10.21
N GLN A 20 19.61 -6.16 -9.42
CA GLN A 20 19.05 -6.33 -8.09
C GLN A 20 19.89 -5.57 -7.06
N PHE A 21 19.23 -4.70 -6.30
CA PHE A 21 19.82 -3.95 -5.19
C PHE A 21 19.23 -4.46 -3.88
N GLN A 22 20.08 -4.55 -2.87
CA GLN A 22 19.70 -5.00 -1.54
C GLN A 22 20.20 -3.99 -0.51
N GLY A 23 19.53 -3.92 0.63
CA GLY A 23 19.92 -2.99 1.67
C GLY A 23 19.11 -3.11 2.94
N LYS A 24 19.33 -2.14 3.83
CA LYS A 24 18.65 -2.00 5.11
C LYS A 24 18.14 -0.58 5.29
N ILE A 25 16.94 -0.46 5.83
CA ILE A 25 16.33 0.80 6.24
C ILE A 25 16.45 0.93 7.76
N LEU A 26 16.90 2.10 8.21
CA LEU A 26 17.21 2.39 9.61
C LEU A 26 16.53 3.67 10.06
N ASP A 27 16.18 3.73 11.35
CA ASP A 27 15.75 4.95 12.02
C ASP A 27 16.96 5.82 12.44
N PRO A 28 16.75 7.00 13.06
CA PRO A 28 17.85 7.85 13.53
C PRO A 28 18.72 7.20 14.62
N LEU A 29 18.20 6.19 15.33
CA LEU A 29 18.89 5.45 16.38
C LEU A 29 19.59 4.18 15.86
N ASN A 30 19.60 3.97 14.54
CA ASN A 30 20.11 2.77 13.85
C ASN A 30 19.34 1.47 14.13
N ALA A 31 18.11 1.56 14.61
CA ALA A 31 17.20 0.42 14.66
C ALA A 31 16.62 0.12 13.26
N PRO A 32 16.38 -1.15 12.91
CA PRO A 32 15.75 -1.51 11.65
C PRO A 32 14.32 -0.96 11.54
N LEU A 33 13.99 -0.34 10.41
CA LEU A 33 12.61 0.08 10.11
C LEU A 33 11.87 -0.97 9.30
N GLU A 34 10.81 -1.50 9.90
CA GLU A 34 9.97 -2.53 9.33
C GLU A 34 8.97 -1.96 8.32
N TYR A 35 8.67 -2.74 7.27
CA TYR A 35 7.57 -2.49 6.34
C TYR A 35 7.55 -1.10 5.68
N VAL A 36 8.75 -0.56 5.41
CA VAL A 36 8.97 0.68 4.68
C VAL A 36 8.67 0.46 3.21
N ASN A 37 7.88 1.36 2.60
CA ASN A 37 7.63 1.35 1.17
C ASN A 37 8.83 1.82 0.39
N ILE A 38 9.19 1.07 -0.64
CA ILE A 38 10.31 1.40 -1.52
C ILE A 38 9.82 1.22 -2.94
N GLY A 39 9.83 2.27 -3.76
CA GLY A 39 9.36 2.15 -5.14
C GLY A 39 9.84 3.29 -6.02
N VAL A 40 9.71 3.09 -7.33
CA VAL A 40 9.99 4.13 -8.32
C VAL A 40 8.71 4.91 -8.57
N ILE A 41 8.77 6.24 -8.40
CA ILE A 41 7.59 7.11 -8.50
C ILE A 41 6.93 6.97 -9.87
N GLY A 42 5.62 6.73 -9.87
CA GLY A 42 4.79 6.58 -11.06
C GLY A 42 4.99 5.27 -11.81
N ARG A 43 5.70 4.30 -11.23
CA ARG A 43 6.02 3.00 -11.87
C ARG A 43 5.55 1.83 -11.00
N ASP A 44 5.14 0.74 -11.65
CA ASP A 44 4.78 -0.53 -11.02
C ASP A 44 6.04 -1.32 -10.59
N VAL A 45 7.04 -0.64 -10.03
CA VAL A 45 8.31 -1.21 -9.59
C VAL A 45 8.55 -0.78 -8.15
N GLY A 46 8.50 -1.74 -7.24
CA GLY A 46 8.68 -1.50 -5.82
C GLY A 46 8.79 -2.78 -5.00
N THR A 47 9.05 -2.58 -3.71
CA THR A 47 9.18 -3.60 -2.68
C THR A 47 8.81 -2.98 -1.34
N VAL A 48 8.87 -3.80 -0.29
CA VAL A 48 8.66 -3.37 1.09
C VAL A 48 9.77 -3.95 1.97
N SER A 49 10.28 -3.19 2.96
CA SER A 49 11.28 -3.73 3.88
C SER A 49 10.69 -4.82 4.78
N SER A 50 11.51 -5.81 5.14
CA SER A 50 11.13 -6.89 6.04
C SER A 50 11.00 -6.40 7.49
N ALA A 51 10.55 -7.29 8.39
CA ALA A 51 10.61 -7.09 9.84
C ALA A 51 12.03 -6.86 10.40
N LYS A 52 13.09 -7.09 9.61
CA LYS A 52 14.48 -6.79 9.98
C LYS A 52 14.99 -5.52 9.28
N GLY A 53 14.10 -4.77 8.64
CA GLY A 53 14.40 -3.58 7.84
C GLY A 53 15.16 -3.85 6.55
N THR A 54 15.32 -5.11 6.14
CA THR A 54 16.04 -5.46 4.91
C THR A 54 15.13 -5.40 3.68
N PHE A 55 15.66 -5.04 2.52
CA PHE A 55 14.89 -5.00 1.28
C PHE A 55 15.68 -5.51 0.08
N THR A 56 14.95 -5.86 -0.98
CA THR A 56 15.47 -6.20 -2.30
C THR A 56 14.62 -5.50 -3.36
N LEU A 57 15.25 -4.77 -4.27
CA LEU A 57 14.59 -4.04 -5.35
C LEU A 57 15.30 -4.27 -6.68
N ALA A 58 14.56 -4.65 -7.72
CA ALA A 58 15.07 -4.79 -9.08
C ALA A 58 14.90 -3.47 -9.84
N LEU A 59 15.98 -2.95 -10.43
CA LEU A 59 15.99 -1.67 -11.16
C LEU A 59 16.54 -1.85 -12.58
N HIS A 60 15.66 -1.72 -13.57
CA HIS A 60 16.04 -1.71 -14.98
C HIS A 60 16.70 -0.38 -15.39
N ASP A 61 17.51 -0.38 -16.46
CA ASP A 61 18.18 0.82 -16.97
C ASP A 61 17.22 1.83 -17.60
N SER A 62 16.05 1.39 -18.05
CA SER A 62 14.97 2.26 -18.50
C SER A 62 14.48 3.22 -17.40
N LEU A 63 14.77 2.92 -16.13
CA LEU A 63 14.35 3.72 -14.98
C LEU A 63 15.42 4.74 -14.56
N ASN A 64 16.57 4.84 -15.23
CA ASN A 64 17.70 5.65 -14.77
C ASN A 64 17.39 7.15 -14.57
N ALA A 65 16.42 7.68 -15.31
CA ALA A 65 15.96 9.07 -15.18
C ALA A 65 14.94 9.28 -14.05
N GLU A 66 14.37 8.20 -13.52
CA GLU A 66 13.30 8.24 -12.52
C GLU A 66 13.85 8.39 -11.10
N THR A 67 12.92 8.56 -10.15
CA THR A 67 13.22 8.71 -8.72
C THR A 67 12.71 7.51 -7.93
N ILE A 68 13.59 6.93 -7.11
CA ILE A 68 13.26 5.97 -6.06
C ILE A 68 12.82 6.76 -4.83
N LEU A 69 11.73 6.33 -4.21
CA LEU A 69 11.19 6.90 -2.99
C LEU A 69 11.11 5.82 -1.90
N PHE A 70 11.71 6.13 -0.76
CA PHE A 70 11.61 5.37 0.49
C PHE A 70 10.67 6.13 1.42
N SER A 71 9.57 5.51 1.83
CA SER A 71 8.51 6.18 2.59
C SER A 71 7.93 5.28 3.66
N ALA A 72 7.67 5.86 4.83
CA ALA A 72 7.00 5.19 5.95
C ALA A 72 6.15 6.20 6.71
N ILE A 73 5.02 5.76 7.25
CA ILE A 73 4.16 6.58 8.11
C ILE A 73 4.95 6.99 9.35
N GLY A 74 4.95 8.29 9.67
CA GLY A 74 5.70 8.86 10.80
C GLY A 74 7.16 9.22 10.48
N TYR A 75 7.60 9.08 9.22
CA TYR A 75 8.96 9.38 8.79
C TYR A 75 8.98 10.29 7.55
N LYS A 76 10.00 11.14 7.46
CA LYS A 76 10.25 11.96 6.28
C LYS A 76 10.72 11.08 5.12
N PRO A 77 10.15 11.25 3.92
CA PRO A 77 10.54 10.46 2.77
C PRO A 77 11.98 10.74 2.35
N VAL A 78 12.67 9.72 1.87
CA VAL A 78 14.00 9.83 1.26
C VAL A 78 13.90 9.50 -0.22
N GLN A 79 14.49 10.36 -1.05
CA GLN A 79 14.48 10.22 -2.51
C GLN A 79 15.88 10.05 -3.06
N TRP A 80 15.99 9.24 -4.11
CA TRP A 80 17.21 9.06 -4.89
C TRP A 80 16.88 9.02 -6.36
N LYS A 81 17.66 9.71 -7.20
CA LYS A 81 17.63 9.41 -8.64
C LYS A 81 18.13 7.99 -8.84
N VAL A 82 17.43 7.20 -9.67
CA VAL A 82 17.77 5.78 -9.90
C VAL A 82 19.23 5.62 -10.33
N SER A 83 19.70 6.44 -11.28
CA SER A 83 21.10 6.38 -11.75
C SER A 83 22.13 6.59 -10.63
N GLU A 84 21.86 7.54 -9.72
CA GLU A 84 22.77 7.87 -8.61
C GLU A 84 22.74 6.77 -7.55
N PHE A 85 21.56 6.22 -7.26
CA PHE A 85 21.42 5.07 -6.36
C PHE A 85 22.21 3.86 -6.88
N LYS A 86 22.06 3.55 -8.18
CA LYS A 86 22.80 2.46 -8.83
C LYS A 86 24.31 2.66 -8.72
N GLN A 87 24.79 3.87 -9.02
CA GLN A 87 26.23 4.17 -8.94
C GLN A 87 26.75 4.07 -7.51
N LYS A 88 26.01 4.62 -6.54
CA LYS A 88 26.43 4.63 -5.13
C LYS A 88 26.47 3.22 -4.54
N PHE A 89 25.51 2.38 -4.87
CA PHE A 89 25.36 1.04 -4.26
C PHE A 89 25.70 -0.10 -5.23
N ALA A 90 26.46 0.18 -6.29
CA ALA A 90 26.93 -0.85 -7.20
C ALA A 90 27.77 -1.90 -6.44
N GLY A 91 27.26 -3.12 -6.35
CA GLY A 91 27.96 -4.24 -5.71
C GLY A 91 28.03 -4.20 -4.18
N GLN A 92 27.29 -3.30 -3.51
CA GLN A 92 27.25 -3.22 -2.05
C GLN A 92 25.84 -3.06 -1.50
N MET A 93 25.67 -3.34 -0.21
CA MET A 93 24.40 -3.17 0.48
C MET A 93 24.09 -1.69 0.69
N ALA A 94 22.89 -1.26 0.32
CA ALA A 94 22.41 0.09 0.62
C ALA A 94 22.07 0.22 2.11
N SER A 95 22.47 1.33 2.72
CA SER A 95 22.04 1.73 4.06
C SER A 95 21.31 3.06 3.94
N ILE A 96 20.02 3.06 4.24
CA ILE A 96 19.13 4.21 4.07
C ILE A 96 18.54 4.57 5.43
N HIS A 97 18.73 5.82 5.85
CA HIS A 97 18.22 6.32 7.12
C HIS A 97 17.02 7.22 6.88
N LEU A 98 15.91 6.93 7.56
CA LEU A 98 14.72 7.79 7.58
C LEU A 98 14.73 8.60 8.87
N GLN A 99 14.40 9.89 8.76
CA GLN A 99 14.24 10.77 9.91
C GLN A 99 12.78 10.77 10.34
N GLU A 100 12.51 10.79 11.65
CA GLU A 100 11.14 10.94 12.14
C GLU A 100 10.54 12.23 11.59
N ASP A 101 9.31 12.11 11.11
CA ASP A 101 8.51 13.28 10.79
C ASP A 101 7.79 13.69 12.07
N VAL A 102 8.43 14.60 12.81
CA VAL A 102 7.81 15.27 13.94
C VAL A 102 6.76 16.23 13.38
N VAL A 103 5.65 15.67 12.91
CA VAL A 103 4.45 16.44 12.59
C VAL A 103 4.04 17.08 13.90
N ALA A 104 4.13 18.41 13.98
CA ALA A 104 3.63 19.17 15.12
C ALA A 104 2.22 18.66 15.43
N LEU A 105 1.91 18.42 16.71
CA LEU A 105 0.58 18.02 17.14
C LEU A 105 -0.42 19.05 16.60
N ASN A 106 -1.04 18.75 15.45
CA ASN A 106 -2.21 19.50 15.02
C ASN A 106 -3.24 19.40 16.13
N GLU A 107 -3.94 20.51 16.35
CA GLU A 107 -4.93 20.72 17.39
C GLU A 107 -5.73 19.42 17.66
N VAL A 108 -5.80 19.02 18.93
CA VAL A 108 -6.55 17.83 19.33
C VAL A 108 -8.00 18.04 18.89
N VAL A 109 -8.41 17.38 17.81
CA VAL A 109 -9.80 17.42 17.37
C VAL A 109 -10.61 16.70 18.46
N VAL A 110 -11.37 17.49 19.22
CA VAL A 110 -12.15 16.97 20.34
C VAL A 110 -13.29 16.13 19.78
N ARG A 111 -13.35 14.86 20.19
CA ARG A 111 -14.48 13.99 19.86
C ARG A 111 -15.78 14.63 20.40
N PRO A 112 -16.84 14.72 19.58
CA PRO A 112 -18.09 15.34 20.01
C PRO A 112 -18.72 14.55 21.17
N ARG A 113 -19.24 15.27 22.18
CA ARG A 113 -19.90 14.64 23.35
C ARG A 113 -21.17 13.85 22.98
N LYS A 114 -21.84 14.25 21.90
CA LYS A 114 -23.00 13.55 21.32
C LYS A 114 -22.68 13.22 19.87
N TYR A 115 -22.59 11.94 19.57
CA TYR A 115 -22.34 11.45 18.22
C TYR A 115 -23.41 10.44 17.80
N LYS A 116 -23.49 10.24 16.49
CA LYS A 116 -24.19 9.10 15.89
C LYS A 116 -23.21 8.29 15.06
N THR A 117 -23.40 6.97 15.03
CA THR A 117 -22.62 6.10 14.16
C THR A 117 -23.26 6.01 12.78
N LYS A 118 -22.44 5.82 11.76
CA LYS A 118 -22.87 5.59 10.38
C LYS A 118 -21.90 4.61 9.72
N VAL A 119 -22.42 3.75 8.84
CA VAL A 119 -21.58 2.95 7.95
C VAL A 119 -21.41 3.71 6.63
N VAL A 120 -20.16 3.83 6.18
CA VAL A 120 -19.78 4.44 4.90
C VAL A 120 -18.93 3.48 4.08
N GLY A 121 -18.96 3.60 2.76
CA GLY A 121 -18.32 2.65 1.84
C GLY A 121 -19.29 1.59 1.34
N ASN A 122 -18.75 0.46 0.92
CA ASN A 122 -19.47 -0.60 0.24
C ASN A 122 -19.65 -1.80 1.18
N THR A 123 -20.87 -2.30 1.31
CA THR A 123 -21.21 -3.42 2.21
C THR A 123 -21.46 -4.73 1.47
N THR A 124 -21.21 -4.79 0.16
CA THR A 124 -21.42 -6.00 -0.65
C THR A 124 -20.59 -7.17 -0.12
N ASP A 125 -21.25 -8.30 0.09
CA ASP A 125 -20.67 -9.58 0.53
C ASP A 125 -20.84 -10.67 -0.54
N SER A 126 -21.27 -10.28 -1.74
CA SER A 126 -21.46 -11.18 -2.85
C SER A 126 -20.14 -11.82 -3.26
N LYS A 127 -20.13 -13.14 -3.34
CA LYS A 127 -19.02 -13.92 -3.88
C LYS A 127 -19.12 -14.16 -5.39
N ALA A 128 -20.15 -13.63 -6.04
CA ALA A 128 -20.35 -13.76 -7.49
C ALA A 128 -19.36 -12.91 -8.29
N MET A 129 -18.91 -11.80 -7.70
CA MET A 129 -17.86 -10.94 -8.26
C MET A 129 -16.82 -10.66 -7.18
N MET A 130 -15.55 -10.73 -7.56
CA MET A 130 -14.44 -10.69 -6.64
C MET A 130 -13.30 -9.88 -7.25
N ALA A 131 -12.63 -9.08 -6.43
CA ALA A 131 -11.35 -8.45 -6.79
C ALA A 131 -10.44 -8.42 -5.56
N GLY A 132 -9.14 -8.27 -5.78
CA GLY A 132 -8.15 -8.30 -4.71
C GLY A 132 -6.77 -8.66 -5.23
N PHE A 133 -5.98 -9.29 -4.37
CA PHE A 133 -4.61 -9.66 -4.65
C PHE A 133 -4.55 -11.03 -5.32
N LYS A 134 -4.37 -11.02 -6.65
CA LYS A 134 -4.15 -12.26 -7.43
C LYS A 134 -2.79 -12.90 -7.14
N ILE A 135 -1.79 -12.05 -6.92
CA ILE A 135 -0.41 -12.44 -6.63
C ILE A 135 0.10 -11.61 -5.45
N ASN A 136 1.15 -12.11 -4.83
CA ASN A 136 1.78 -11.53 -3.66
C ASN A 136 2.78 -10.41 -4.04
N GLY A 137 2.24 -9.31 -4.57
CA GLY A 137 3.03 -8.14 -4.96
C GLY A 137 3.24 -7.20 -3.77
N LEU A 138 4.45 -7.14 -3.23
CA LEU A 138 4.77 -6.23 -2.12
C LEU A 138 4.54 -4.76 -2.49
N GLY A 139 3.88 -4.03 -1.60
CA GLY A 139 3.47 -2.64 -1.77
C GLY A 139 2.25 -2.47 -2.66
N SER A 140 1.63 -3.54 -3.16
CA SER A 140 0.37 -3.44 -3.88
C SER A 140 -0.77 -3.13 -2.91
N GLU A 141 -1.71 -2.30 -3.39
CA GLU A 141 -2.85 -1.85 -2.60
C GLU A 141 -4.14 -1.97 -3.37
N VAL A 142 -5.22 -2.19 -2.63
CA VAL A 142 -6.58 -2.18 -3.14
C VAL A 142 -7.53 -1.67 -2.07
N GLY A 143 -8.57 -0.95 -2.48
CA GLY A 143 -9.48 -0.33 -1.52
C GLY A 143 -10.77 0.23 -2.12
N SER A 144 -11.54 0.93 -1.30
CA SER A 144 -12.76 1.63 -1.73
C SER A 144 -12.88 3.03 -1.17
N VAL A 145 -13.55 3.89 -1.92
CA VAL A 145 -13.89 5.24 -1.50
C VAL A 145 -14.95 5.22 -0.40
N LEU A 146 -14.68 5.98 0.67
CA LEU A 146 -15.60 6.32 1.74
C LEU A 146 -16.11 7.74 1.50
N LYS A 147 -17.44 7.88 1.34
CA LYS A 147 -18.08 9.20 1.18
C LYS A 147 -18.30 9.85 2.55
N ILE A 148 -17.60 10.94 2.81
CA ILE A 148 -17.57 11.62 4.11
C ILE A 148 -18.21 12.99 3.96
N ASN A 149 -19.45 13.11 4.45
CA ASN A 149 -20.23 14.34 4.34
C ASN A 149 -20.12 15.25 5.57
N LYS A 150 -19.58 14.71 6.68
CA LYS A 150 -19.35 15.43 7.93
C LYS A 150 -18.02 14.97 8.52
N PRO A 151 -17.28 15.85 9.20
CA PRO A 151 -16.18 15.47 10.08
C PRO A 151 -16.53 14.29 10.97
N SER A 152 -15.70 13.26 10.91
CA SER A 152 -15.98 11.98 11.54
C SER A 152 -14.71 11.30 12.04
N PHE A 153 -14.85 10.44 13.06
CA PHE A 153 -13.81 9.53 13.49
C PHE A 153 -14.11 8.11 13.01
N VAL A 154 -13.09 7.38 12.59
CA VAL A 154 -13.23 5.95 12.28
C VAL A 154 -13.25 5.16 13.58
N GLU A 155 -14.29 4.36 13.77
CA GLU A 155 -14.43 3.45 14.92
C GLU A 155 -14.01 2.03 14.55
N LYS A 156 -14.32 1.60 13.33
CA LYS A 156 -14.08 0.23 12.88
C LYS A 156 -14.05 0.17 11.37
N ILE A 157 -13.20 -0.66 10.79
CA ILE A 157 -13.34 -1.07 9.39
C ILE A 157 -13.91 -2.48 9.28
N THR A 158 -14.63 -2.73 8.19
CA THR A 158 -15.08 -4.06 7.81
C THR A 158 -14.79 -4.28 6.33
N VAL A 159 -14.14 -5.40 6.03
CA VAL A 159 -13.77 -5.83 4.67
C VAL A 159 -14.33 -7.21 4.42
N ASN A 160 -15.20 -7.36 3.41
CA ASN A 160 -15.84 -8.64 3.10
C ASN A 160 -14.91 -9.52 2.26
N VAL A 161 -14.51 -10.66 2.82
CA VAL A 161 -13.56 -11.61 2.21
C VAL A 161 -14.35 -12.69 1.49
N ALA A 162 -14.16 -12.78 0.18
CA ALA A 162 -14.79 -13.82 -0.63
C ALA A 162 -13.97 -15.12 -0.60
N ARG A 163 -12.64 -15.00 -0.65
CA ARG A 163 -11.70 -16.15 -0.59
C ARG A 163 -10.35 -15.71 -0.04
N ASN A 164 -9.83 -16.46 0.92
CA ASN A 164 -8.45 -16.35 1.40
C ASN A 164 -7.72 -17.67 1.16
N GLN A 165 -6.56 -17.63 0.51
CA GLN A 165 -5.73 -18.81 0.28
C GLN A 165 -4.48 -18.86 1.17
N TYR A 166 -4.17 -17.79 1.89
CA TYR A 166 -3.01 -17.71 2.78
C TYR A 166 -3.29 -18.27 4.18
N ASP A 167 -2.28 -18.86 4.81
CA ASP A 167 -2.37 -19.41 6.17
C ASP A 167 -2.33 -18.32 7.25
N THR A 168 -1.66 -17.20 6.97
CA THR A 168 -1.65 -16.03 7.84
C THR A 168 -1.71 -14.78 6.97
N LEU A 169 -2.68 -13.91 7.25
CA LEU A 169 -2.76 -12.59 6.64
C LEU A 169 -1.93 -11.62 7.45
N PHE A 170 -1.03 -10.90 6.77
CA PHE A 170 -0.32 -9.77 7.32
C PHE A 170 -0.42 -8.58 6.36
N LEU A 171 -1.29 -7.63 6.67
CA LEU A 171 -1.65 -6.51 5.79
C LEU A 171 -1.52 -5.19 6.54
N ARG A 172 -1.16 -4.11 5.85
CA ARG A 172 -1.27 -2.75 6.41
C ARG A 172 -2.61 -2.14 6.00
N ILE A 173 -3.24 -1.43 6.93
CA ILE A 173 -4.41 -0.57 6.67
C ILE A 173 -3.89 0.82 6.35
N ASN A 174 -4.43 1.43 5.30
CA ASN A 174 -4.18 2.83 4.98
C ASN A 174 -5.50 3.59 4.83
N PHE A 175 -5.48 4.86 5.23
CA PHE A 175 -6.54 5.82 4.91
C PHE A 175 -5.91 6.95 4.11
N TYR A 176 -6.48 7.26 2.95
CA TYR A 176 -6.01 8.38 2.15
C TYR A 176 -7.10 9.44 2.01
N LYS A 177 -6.69 10.70 1.93
CA LYS A 177 -7.55 11.76 1.42
C LYS A 177 -7.77 11.56 -0.08
N MET A 178 -9.01 11.73 -0.54
CA MET A 178 -9.30 11.70 -1.97
C MET A 178 -9.00 13.05 -2.61
N GLY A 179 -8.23 13.00 -3.70
CA GLY A 179 -8.06 14.10 -4.63
C GLY A 179 -8.97 13.99 -5.86
N LYS A 180 -8.68 14.82 -6.86
CA LYS A 180 -9.47 14.86 -8.11
C LYS A 180 -9.31 13.58 -8.94
N ASN A 181 -8.13 12.96 -8.89
CA ASN A 181 -7.74 11.85 -9.77
C ASN A 181 -7.54 10.52 -9.02
N GLY A 182 -7.91 10.44 -7.74
CA GLY A 182 -7.72 9.25 -6.91
C GLY A 182 -7.20 9.58 -5.51
N PRO A 183 -6.73 8.56 -4.77
CA PRO A 183 -6.10 8.73 -3.45
C PRO A 183 -4.79 9.54 -3.55
N GLU A 184 -4.55 10.47 -2.61
CA GLU A 184 -3.36 11.34 -2.60
C GLU A 184 -2.53 11.19 -1.32
N GLU A 185 -2.97 11.78 -0.21
CA GLU A 185 -2.21 11.85 1.05
C GLU A 185 -2.69 10.80 2.05
N ASN A 186 -1.76 10.04 2.66
CA ASN A 186 -2.10 9.10 3.73
C ASN A 186 -2.36 9.88 5.03
N LEU A 187 -3.50 9.64 5.65
CA LEU A 187 -4.03 10.33 6.83
C LEU A 187 -3.57 9.72 8.15
N LEU A 188 -2.91 8.55 8.11
CA LEU A 188 -2.43 7.88 9.30
C LEU A 188 -1.14 8.50 9.83
N ARG A 189 -1.02 8.54 11.16
CA ARG A 189 0.19 9.02 11.87
C ARG A 189 1.09 7.90 12.37
N GLU A 190 0.53 6.70 12.49
CA GLU A 190 1.22 5.47 12.84
C GLU A 190 0.73 4.34 11.92
N PRO A 191 1.58 3.37 11.56
CA PRO A 191 1.15 2.25 10.74
C PRO A 191 0.23 1.32 11.54
N ILE A 192 -0.84 0.85 10.90
CA ILE A 192 -1.80 -0.08 11.51
C ILE A 192 -1.77 -1.39 10.71
N PHE A 193 -1.51 -2.50 11.39
CA PHE A 193 -1.39 -3.81 10.77
C PHE A 193 -2.51 -4.76 11.19
N ILE A 194 -2.93 -5.58 10.24
CA ILE A 194 -3.75 -6.78 10.44
C ILE A 194 -2.79 -7.95 10.51
N ASN A 195 -2.94 -8.81 11.52
CA ASN A 195 -2.26 -10.08 11.63
C ASN A 195 -3.25 -11.16 12.09
N LEU A 196 -3.72 -11.99 11.17
CA LEU A 196 -4.77 -12.98 11.44
C LEU A 196 -4.41 -14.33 10.83
N ALA A 197 -4.60 -15.41 11.59
CA ALA A 197 -4.50 -16.75 11.06
C ALA A 197 -5.74 -17.08 10.23
N LYS A 198 -5.60 -18.01 9.27
CA LYS A 198 -6.66 -18.35 8.31
C LYS A 198 -7.99 -18.71 8.95
N GLN A 199 -7.98 -19.42 10.08
CA GLN A 199 -9.18 -19.79 10.82
C GLN A 199 -9.94 -18.60 11.42
N ASP A 200 -9.25 -17.47 11.63
CA ASP A 200 -9.83 -16.24 12.16
C ASP A 200 -10.36 -15.34 11.02
N VAL A 201 -10.06 -15.69 9.76
CA VAL A 201 -10.58 -15.00 8.56
C VAL A 201 -11.94 -15.59 8.20
N GLY A 202 -13.01 -14.96 8.68
CA GLY A 202 -14.38 -15.27 8.28
C GLY A 202 -14.76 -14.74 6.89
N ASN A 203 -16.06 -14.67 6.60
CA ASN A 203 -16.60 -14.00 5.40
C ASN A 203 -16.36 -12.48 5.42
N SER A 204 -15.98 -11.93 6.56
CA SER A 204 -15.61 -10.53 6.73
C SER A 204 -14.52 -10.41 7.77
N LEU A 205 -13.59 -9.49 7.54
CA LEU A 205 -12.58 -9.05 8.47
C LEU A 205 -13.03 -7.74 9.10
N SER A 206 -12.99 -7.62 10.43
CA SER A 206 -13.31 -6.39 11.14
C SER A 206 -12.19 -6.00 12.09
N VAL A 207 -11.80 -4.72 12.07
CA VAL A 207 -10.73 -4.19 12.93
C VAL A 207 -11.26 -2.98 13.66
N ASP A 208 -11.24 -3.04 15.00
CA ASP A 208 -11.56 -1.90 15.85
C ASP A 208 -10.43 -0.86 15.74
N LEU A 209 -10.80 0.35 15.34
CA LEU A 209 -9.88 1.48 15.17
C LEU A 209 -10.21 2.66 16.09
N SER A 210 -11.14 2.49 17.03
CA SER A 210 -11.64 3.55 17.91
C SER A 210 -10.54 4.27 18.71
N LYS A 211 -9.46 3.55 19.04
CA LYS A 211 -8.31 4.08 19.79
C LYS A 211 -7.30 4.86 18.95
N HIS A 212 -7.32 4.71 17.62
CA HIS A 212 -6.34 5.35 16.74
C HIS A 212 -6.69 6.80 16.37
N ASN A 213 -7.88 7.29 16.76
CA ASN A 213 -8.34 8.67 16.51
C ASN A 213 -8.19 9.11 15.03
N ILE A 214 -8.46 8.19 14.09
CA ILE A 214 -8.40 8.46 12.66
C ILE A 214 -9.55 9.41 12.32
N TYR A 215 -9.21 10.64 11.94
CA TYR A 215 -10.14 11.71 11.65
C TYR A 215 -10.28 11.90 10.13
N LEU A 216 -11.52 11.92 9.65
CA LEU A 216 -11.87 12.12 8.25
C LEU A 216 -12.77 13.35 8.13
N ASP A 217 -12.34 14.35 7.36
CA ASP A 217 -13.07 15.61 7.13
C ASP A 217 -13.62 15.75 5.71
N SER A 218 -13.28 14.81 4.83
CA SER A 218 -13.58 14.81 3.40
C SER A 218 -13.57 13.40 2.85
N ASP A 219 -14.07 13.22 1.62
CA ASP A 219 -14.05 11.93 0.94
C ASP A 219 -12.66 11.28 1.07
N SER A 220 -12.66 10.03 1.49
CA SER A 220 -11.45 9.31 1.89
C SER A 220 -11.41 7.95 1.22
N PHE A 221 -10.27 7.27 1.26
CA PHE A 221 -10.08 5.94 0.68
C PHE A 221 -9.52 5.00 1.73
N LEU A 222 -10.23 3.90 1.96
CA LEU A 222 -9.77 2.81 2.82
C LEU A 222 -9.09 1.76 1.94
N ALA A 223 -7.80 1.53 2.19
CA ALA A 223 -6.99 0.55 1.47
C ALA A 223 -6.42 -0.52 2.40
N LEU A 224 -6.23 -1.71 1.83
CA LEU A 224 -5.36 -2.73 2.38
C LEU A 224 -4.12 -2.85 1.49
N GLU A 225 -2.99 -3.14 2.13
CA GLU A 225 -1.68 -3.25 1.46
C GLU A 225 -0.97 -4.55 1.82
N LEU A 226 -0.39 -5.19 0.79
CA LEU A 226 0.54 -6.30 0.98
C LEU A 226 1.93 -5.79 1.36
N VAL A 227 2.30 -5.91 2.63
CA VAL A 227 3.62 -5.47 3.13
C VAL A 227 4.57 -6.62 3.43
N LYS A 228 4.08 -7.85 3.37
CA LYS A 228 4.82 -9.06 3.70
C LYS A 228 4.50 -10.15 2.68
N ASP A 229 5.52 -10.93 2.34
CA ASP A 229 5.35 -12.12 1.51
C ASP A 229 4.54 -13.16 2.31
N LEU A 230 3.33 -13.44 1.83
CA LEU A 230 2.39 -14.42 2.38
C LEU A 230 2.48 -15.80 1.72
N GLY A 231 3.45 -16.02 0.82
CA GLY A 231 3.60 -17.22 0.00
C GLY A 231 2.71 -17.23 -1.26
N ASP A 232 2.50 -18.43 -1.80
CA ASP A 232 1.67 -18.66 -2.98
C ASP A 232 0.19 -18.62 -2.65
N GLY A 233 -0.59 -17.95 -3.50
CA GLY A 233 -2.04 -17.85 -3.36
C GLY A 233 -2.55 -16.45 -3.69
N GLY A 234 -3.81 -16.22 -3.34
CA GLY A 234 -4.45 -14.92 -3.48
C GLY A 234 -5.42 -14.64 -2.35
N LEU A 235 -5.69 -13.34 -2.17
CA LEU A 235 -6.69 -12.82 -1.27
C LEU A 235 -7.71 -12.04 -2.07
N TRP A 236 -8.96 -12.48 -2.00
CA TRP A 236 -10.05 -11.96 -2.81
C TRP A 236 -11.18 -11.44 -1.94
N PHE A 237 -11.59 -10.22 -2.23
CA PHE A 237 -12.67 -9.53 -1.54
C PHE A 237 -13.95 -9.58 -2.37
N SER A 238 -15.08 -9.54 -1.66
CA SER A 238 -16.40 -9.45 -2.29
C SER A 238 -16.52 -8.14 -3.04
N ALA A 239 -17.20 -8.15 -4.19
CA ALA A 239 -17.38 -6.98 -5.03
C ALA A 239 -18.78 -6.92 -5.63
N GLY A 240 -19.22 -5.72 -6.00
CA GLY A 240 -20.55 -5.46 -6.57
C GLY A 240 -20.54 -4.33 -7.59
N LEU A 241 -21.52 -4.35 -8.50
CA LEU A 241 -21.70 -3.31 -9.52
C LEU A 241 -22.42 -2.08 -8.94
N PHE A 242 -22.17 -0.91 -9.51
CA PHE A 242 -22.77 0.39 -9.13
C PHE A 242 -22.52 0.82 -7.68
N ASN A 243 -21.50 0.21 -7.06
CA ASN A 243 -20.97 0.59 -5.77
C ASN A 243 -20.05 1.81 -5.89
N LYS A 244 -19.58 2.34 -4.76
CA LYS A 244 -18.59 3.42 -4.75
C LYS A 244 -17.27 2.94 -5.33
N ASP A 245 -16.58 3.83 -6.05
CA ASP A 245 -15.35 3.54 -6.77
C ASP A 245 -14.31 2.85 -5.90
N SER A 246 -13.66 1.85 -6.50
CA SER A 246 -12.46 1.22 -5.96
C SER A 246 -11.24 1.64 -6.76
N TYR A 247 -10.09 1.62 -6.11
CA TYR A 247 -8.79 1.88 -6.73
C TYR A 247 -7.82 0.79 -6.33
N PHE A 248 -6.80 0.59 -7.16
CA PHE A 248 -5.68 -0.29 -6.85
C PHE A 248 -4.38 0.28 -7.41
N ARG A 249 -3.25 -0.21 -6.89
CA ARG A 249 -1.93 0.03 -7.47
C ARG A 249 -1.06 -1.21 -7.28
N LYS A 250 -0.15 -1.47 -8.21
CA LYS A 250 0.67 -2.69 -8.19
C LYS A 250 1.94 -2.56 -7.36
N ALA A 251 2.35 -1.33 -7.05
CA ALA A 251 3.45 -1.00 -6.16
C ALA A 251 3.12 0.27 -5.37
N SER A 252 3.77 0.45 -4.22
CA SER A 252 3.50 1.53 -3.27
C SER A 252 3.79 2.94 -3.80
N GLN A 253 4.55 3.05 -4.89
CA GLN A 253 4.83 4.31 -5.60
C GLN A 253 4.32 4.27 -7.05
N GLY A 254 3.57 3.23 -7.41
CA GLY A 254 2.88 3.14 -8.70
C GLY A 254 1.66 4.05 -8.75
N ASN A 255 1.16 4.28 -9.97
CA ASN A 255 -0.04 5.07 -10.17
C ASN A 255 -1.26 4.32 -9.65
N TRP A 256 -2.23 5.06 -9.10
CA TRP A 256 -3.54 4.52 -8.82
C TRP A 256 -4.30 4.26 -10.13
N GLU A 257 -4.89 3.08 -10.23
CA GLU A 257 -5.79 2.67 -11.29
C GLU A 257 -7.20 2.55 -10.70
N SER A 258 -8.17 3.24 -11.31
CA SER A 258 -9.58 3.11 -10.92
C SER A 258 -10.14 1.77 -11.39
N ILE A 259 -11.10 1.21 -10.64
CA ILE A 259 -11.94 0.09 -11.07
C ILE A 259 -13.36 0.65 -11.25
N PRO A 260 -13.72 1.18 -12.44
CA PRO A 260 -15.01 1.83 -12.63
C PRO A 260 -16.16 0.84 -12.41
N VAL A 261 -17.26 1.31 -11.83
CA VAL A 261 -18.52 0.56 -11.65
C VAL A 261 -18.42 -0.62 -10.66
N VAL A 262 -17.22 -1.11 -10.34
CA VAL A 262 -17.00 -2.19 -9.38
C VAL A 262 -16.50 -1.60 -8.07
N GLY A 263 -17.28 -1.79 -7.01
CA GLY A 263 -16.86 -1.44 -5.66
C GLY A 263 -16.65 -2.69 -4.81
N LEU A 264 -15.46 -2.79 -4.22
CA LEU A 264 -15.11 -3.81 -3.25
C LEU A 264 -15.88 -3.61 -1.96
N GLY A 265 -16.22 -4.69 -1.26
CA GLY A 265 -16.94 -4.71 0.02
C GLY A 265 -16.14 -4.18 1.21
N PHE A 266 -15.62 -2.96 1.09
CA PHE A 266 -14.82 -2.25 2.09
C PHE A 266 -15.69 -1.12 2.65
N ASN A 267 -15.89 -1.13 3.96
CA ASN A 267 -16.66 -0.10 4.64
C ASN A 267 -16.03 0.26 6.00
N ALA A 268 -16.44 1.41 6.52
CA ALA A 268 -16.06 1.87 7.84
C ALA A 268 -17.31 2.26 8.64
N THR A 269 -17.32 1.86 9.92
CA THR A 269 -18.19 2.49 10.92
C THR A 269 -17.51 3.76 11.40
N ILE A 270 -18.17 4.89 11.22
CA ILE A 270 -17.69 6.20 11.62
C ILE A 270 -18.59 6.80 12.70
N SER A 271 -18.03 7.56 13.62
CA SER A 271 -18.76 8.42 14.55
C SER A 271 -18.68 9.88 14.07
N GLN A 272 -19.81 10.55 14.01
CA GLN A 272 -19.90 11.94 13.56
C GLN A 272 -20.83 12.72 14.48
N GLU A 273 -20.64 14.04 14.56
CA GLU A 273 -21.53 14.90 15.35
C GLU A 273 -22.99 14.75 14.88
N ARG A 274 -23.88 14.65 15.86
CA ARG A 274 -25.29 14.29 15.65
C ARG A 274 -25.99 15.25 14.67
#